data_AF-A0A847EKZ9-F1
#
_entry.id   AF-A0A847EKZ9-F1
#
_cell.length_a   1.000
_cell.length_b   1.000
_cell.length_c   1.000
_cell.angle_alpha   90.00
_cell.angle_beta   90.00
_cell.angle_gamma   90.00
#
_symmetry.space_group_name_H-M   'P 1'
#
loop_
_entity.id
_entity.type
_entity.pdbx_description
1 polymer ?
#
loop_
_entity_poly.entity_id
_entity_poly.type
_entity_poly.pdbx_seq_one_letter_code
_entity_poly.pdbx_strand_id
1 'polypeptide(L)'
;MLTVWARVLRRTVRSPSGCWLWQGAHNGKGYGTIGRPGQTNILVHRVALLVHKPDQLAPGLQADHMCHDRNCWEPTPCSHRRCVNPAHLRLVTAKENNARRLEGNTCRLGHLYSVRRNGARFCPTCQELARLGLRYTRAQLASWDTLPLELADLAASSPSGHLTSVSG
;
A
#
# COMPACT_ATOMS: atom_id res chain seq x y z
N MET A 1 -5.75 30.80 12.47
CA MET A 1 -5.78 29.71 11.45
C MET A 1 -5.27 28.42 12.10
N LEU A 2 -5.96 27.30 11.96
CA LEU A 2 -5.46 26.00 12.45
C LEU A 2 -4.20 25.61 11.66
N THR A 3 -3.16 25.13 12.35
CA THR A 3 -1.96 24.59 11.69
C THR A 3 -2.34 23.45 10.74
N VAL A 4 -1.49 23.17 9.75
CA VAL A 4 -1.72 22.04 8.84
C VAL A 4 -1.86 20.73 9.63
N TRP A 5 -1.11 20.58 10.72
CA TRP A 5 -1.22 19.42 11.62
C TRP A 5 -2.57 19.32 12.34
N ALA A 6 -3.09 20.43 12.88
CA ALA A 6 -4.41 20.44 13.50
C ALA A 6 -5.51 20.08 12.49
N ARG A 7 -5.37 20.50 11.23
CA ARG A 7 -6.29 20.09 10.14
C ARG A 7 -6.19 18.59 9.81
N VAL A 8 -4.99 18.00 9.94
CA VAL A 8 -4.79 16.55 9.82
C VAL A 8 -5.51 15.82 10.96
N LEU A 9 -5.21 16.17 12.21
CA LEU A 9 -5.79 15.51 13.38
C LEU A 9 -7.32 15.56 13.42
N ARG A 10 -7.94 16.67 13.00
CA ARG A 10 -9.40 16.82 12.97
C ARG A 10 -10.12 15.75 12.14
N ARG A 11 -9.46 15.16 11.15
CA ARG A 11 -10.05 14.10 10.30
C ARG A 11 -9.31 12.77 10.45
N THR A 12 -8.71 12.52 11.60
CA THR A 12 -7.97 11.29 11.86
C THR A 12 -8.71 10.47 12.92
N VAL A 13 -8.90 9.18 12.64
CA VAL A 13 -9.51 8.21 13.56
C VAL A 13 -8.45 7.20 13.99
N ARG A 14 -8.45 6.79 15.26
CA ARG A 14 -7.54 5.76 15.77
C ARG A 14 -8.13 4.38 15.51
N SER A 15 -7.35 3.49 14.89
CA SER A 15 -7.74 2.09 14.70
C SER A 15 -7.27 1.21 15.87
N PRO A 16 -7.87 0.03 16.08
CA PRO A 16 -7.38 -0.97 17.03
C PRO A 16 -5.94 -1.44 16.75
N SER A 17 -5.47 -1.35 15.50
CA SER A 17 -4.08 -1.63 15.12
C SER A 17 -3.07 -0.54 15.52
N GLY A 18 -3.50 0.48 16.28
CA GLY A 18 -2.66 1.61 16.68
C GLY A 18 -2.39 2.62 15.55
N CYS A 19 -2.96 2.42 14.36
CA CYS A 19 -2.84 3.37 13.26
C CYS A 19 -3.71 4.60 13.50
N TRP A 20 -3.23 5.75 13.04
CA TRP A 20 -4.00 7.00 13.05
C TRP A 20 -4.46 7.25 11.61
N LEU A 21 -5.65 6.77 11.27
CA LEU A 21 -6.15 6.71 9.90
C LEU A 21 -6.79 8.04 9.48
N TRP A 22 -6.17 8.68 8.48
CA TRP A 22 -6.72 9.87 7.83
C TRP A 22 -7.99 9.54 7.02
N GLN A 23 -9.06 10.28 7.29
CA GLN A 23 -10.39 10.14 6.68
C GLN A 23 -10.66 11.15 5.56
N GLY A 24 -9.69 11.99 5.21
CA GLY A 24 -9.83 12.96 4.13
C GLY A 24 -9.44 12.41 2.75
N ALA A 25 -9.13 13.34 1.84
CA ALA A 25 -8.73 13.01 0.48
C ALA A 25 -7.46 12.14 0.44
N HIS A 26 -7.35 11.33 -0.61
CA HIS A 26 -6.18 10.50 -0.90
C HIS A 26 -5.96 10.43 -2.41
N ASN A 27 -4.73 10.12 -2.82
CA ASN A 27 -4.40 9.95 -4.24
C ASN A 27 -4.81 8.56 -4.75
N GLY A 28 -4.72 8.33 -6.08
CA GLY A 28 -5.02 7.03 -6.69
C GLY A 28 -4.13 5.87 -6.23
N LYS A 29 -3.09 6.13 -5.44
CA LYS A 29 -2.24 5.09 -4.79
C LYS A 29 -2.67 4.83 -3.34
N GLY A 30 -3.71 5.48 -2.82
CA GLY A 30 -4.22 5.31 -1.46
C GLY A 30 -3.53 6.16 -0.39
N TYR A 31 -2.58 7.04 -0.75
CA TYR A 31 -1.91 7.89 0.24
C TYR A 31 -2.76 9.12 0.53
N GLY A 32 -3.00 9.39 1.81
CA GLY A 32 -3.72 10.57 2.26
C GLY A 32 -3.05 11.87 1.81
N THR A 33 -3.85 12.83 1.35
CA THR A 33 -3.42 14.15 0.89
C THR A 33 -4.16 15.24 1.64
N ILE A 34 -3.49 16.37 1.85
CA ILE A 34 -4.09 17.58 2.39
C ILE A 34 -3.67 18.78 1.55
N GLY A 35 -4.67 19.59 1.18
CA GLY A 35 -4.46 20.81 0.41
C GLY A 35 -4.01 21.98 1.27
N ARG A 36 -3.20 22.84 0.68
CA ARG A 36 -2.81 24.16 1.20
C ARG A 36 -3.34 25.21 0.21
N PRO A 37 -3.98 26.30 0.67
CA PRO A 37 -4.48 27.33 -0.24
C PRO A 37 -3.38 27.82 -1.20
N GLY A 38 -3.67 27.81 -2.50
CA GLY A 38 -2.72 28.25 -3.55
C GLY A 38 -1.50 27.35 -3.77
N GLN A 39 -1.44 26.14 -3.19
CA GLN A 39 -0.27 25.28 -3.25
C GLN A 39 -0.63 23.83 -3.59
N THR A 40 0.38 23.08 -4.03
CA THR A 40 0.25 21.64 -4.30
C THR A 40 -0.09 20.87 -3.01
N ASN A 41 -0.93 19.85 -3.19
CA ASN A 41 -1.30 18.92 -2.13
C ASN A 41 -0.06 18.22 -1.58
N ILE A 42 -0.02 18.07 -0.25
CA ILE A 42 1.05 17.36 0.44
C ILE A 42 0.53 16.06 1.06
N LEU A 43 1.42 15.08 1.22
CA LEU A 43 1.08 13.80 1.82
C LEU A 43 0.96 13.95 3.34
N VAL A 44 -0.14 13.46 3.91
CA VAL A 44 -0.44 13.66 5.35
C VAL A 44 0.57 13.00 6.28
N HIS A 45 1.15 11.86 5.88
CA HIS A 45 2.20 11.21 6.66
C HIS A 45 3.51 12.02 6.65
N ARG A 46 3.81 12.77 5.58
CA ARG A 46 4.96 13.68 5.56
C ARG A 46 4.75 14.86 6.49
N VAL A 47 3.52 15.36 6.63
CA VAL A 47 3.18 16.38 7.64
C VAL A 47 3.44 15.84 9.05
N ALA A 48 2.98 14.62 9.35
CA ALA A 48 3.24 14.00 10.65
C ALA A 48 4.74 13.89 10.94
N LEU A 49 5.53 13.46 9.95
CA LEU A 49 6.98 13.34 10.12
C LEU A 49 7.64 14.72 10.32
N LEU A 50 7.29 15.72 9.51
CA LEU A 50 7.79 17.10 9.65
C LEU A 50 7.54 17.69 11.03
N VAL A 51 6.37 17.43 11.60
CA VAL A 51 5.96 17.99 12.90
C VAL A 51 6.65 17.27 14.07
N HIS A 52 6.82 15.95 13.98
CA HIS A 52 7.28 15.13 15.10
C HIS A 52 8.75 14.72 15.04
N LYS A 53 9.38 14.83 13.86
CA LYS A 53 10.78 14.47 13.62
C LYS A 53 11.47 15.51 12.69
N PRO A 54 11.34 16.82 12.97
CA PRO A 54 11.88 17.87 12.09
C PRO A 54 13.40 17.75 11.89
N ASP A 55 14.13 17.40 12.96
CA ASP A 55 15.60 17.37 12.97
C ASP A 55 16.19 16.19 12.19
N GLN A 56 15.36 15.20 11.84
CA GLN A 56 15.81 13.99 11.14
C GLN A 56 15.69 14.11 9.63
N LEU A 57 15.06 15.17 9.12
CA LEU A 57 14.78 15.37 7.69
C LEU A 57 16.01 15.86 6.92
N ALA A 58 16.98 14.96 6.72
CA ALA A 58 18.06 15.20 5.77
C ALA A 58 17.55 15.14 4.32
N PRO A 59 18.14 15.92 3.38
CA PRO A 59 17.84 15.82 1.96
C PRO A 59 17.96 14.39 1.44
N GLY A 60 17.00 13.97 0.61
CA GLY A 60 16.98 12.63 0.01
C GLY A 60 16.33 11.53 0.86
N LEU A 61 15.95 11.82 2.11
CA LEU A 61 15.17 10.90 2.93
C LEU A 61 13.67 10.93 2.59
N GLN A 62 13.04 9.77 2.66
CA GLN A 62 11.64 9.53 2.36
C GLN A 62 10.95 8.97 3.59
N ALA A 63 9.67 9.35 3.78
CA ALA A 63 8.85 8.78 4.82
C ALA A 63 8.32 7.41 4.38
N ASP A 64 8.58 6.38 5.17
CA ASP A 64 8.13 5.00 4.93
C ASP A 64 7.27 4.53 6.10
N HIS A 65 6.19 3.82 5.77
CA HIS A 65 5.26 3.27 6.75
C HIS A 65 5.80 1.94 7.27
N MET A 66 5.89 1.81 8.59
CA MET A 66 6.26 0.55 9.26
C MET A 66 5.05 -0.32 9.60
N CYS A 67 3.85 0.25 9.52
CA CYS A 67 2.59 -0.42 9.89
C CYS A 67 1.99 -1.30 8.78
N HIS A 68 2.59 -1.31 7.58
CA HIS A 68 2.17 -2.20 6.51
C HIS A 68 3.32 -2.43 5.53
N ASP A 69 3.31 -3.59 4.87
CA ASP A 69 4.11 -3.81 3.67
C ASP A 69 3.38 -3.34 2.42
N ARG A 70 4.04 -3.36 1.26
CA ARG A 70 3.40 -2.96 0.00
C ARG A 70 2.18 -3.83 -0.34
N ASN A 71 2.25 -5.10 0.04
CA ASN A 71 1.15 -6.06 -0.01
C ASN A 71 0.39 -6.02 1.30
N CYS A 72 -0.12 -4.84 1.61
CA CYS A 72 -1.07 -4.72 2.71
C CYS A 72 -2.21 -5.69 2.45
N TRP A 73 -2.46 -6.55 3.44
CA TRP A 73 -3.45 -7.61 3.38
C TRP A 73 -4.86 -7.06 3.12
N GLU A 74 -5.13 -5.80 3.51
CA GLU A 74 -6.35 -5.07 3.19
C GLU A 74 -6.53 -4.74 1.70
N PRO A 75 -7.77 -4.74 1.17
CA PRO A 75 -8.08 -4.38 -0.20
C PRO A 75 -7.40 -3.07 -0.65
N THR A 76 -6.94 -3.03 -1.89
CA THR A 76 -6.37 -1.81 -2.46
C THR A 76 -7.48 -0.80 -2.77
N PRO A 77 -7.38 0.48 -2.33
CA PRO A 77 -6.27 1.07 -1.59
C PRO A 77 -6.29 0.74 -0.09
N CYS A 78 -5.18 0.13 0.39
CA CYS A 78 -4.99 -0.21 1.79
C CYS A 78 -5.10 1.02 2.70
N SER A 79 -5.84 0.89 3.81
CA SER A 79 -6.09 1.98 4.75
C SER A 79 -4.82 2.42 5.47
N HIS A 80 -3.87 1.51 5.70
CA HIS A 80 -2.61 1.81 6.39
C HIS A 80 -1.74 2.85 5.64
N ARG A 81 -1.91 3.03 4.32
CA ARG A 81 -1.26 4.13 3.55
C ARG A 81 -1.74 5.52 3.97
N ARG A 82 -2.85 5.59 4.69
CA ARG A 82 -3.45 6.79 5.28
C ARG A 82 -3.08 6.96 6.75
N CYS A 83 -2.22 6.11 7.31
CA CYS A 83 -1.74 6.25 8.67
C CYS A 83 -0.86 7.51 8.82
N VAL A 84 -1.13 8.32 9.84
CA VAL A 84 -0.37 9.51 10.23
C VAL A 84 0.28 9.39 11.61
N ASN A 85 0.31 8.18 12.20
CA ASN A 85 0.95 7.96 13.49
C ASN A 85 2.48 8.12 13.33
N PRO A 86 3.14 9.10 13.98
CA PRO A 86 4.59 9.30 13.86
C PRO A 86 5.44 8.10 14.30
N ALA A 87 4.92 7.27 15.21
CA ALA A 87 5.57 6.04 15.65
C ALA A 87 5.58 4.96 14.56
N HIS A 88 4.64 5.04 13.60
CA HIS A 88 4.56 4.12 12.46
C HIS A 88 5.32 4.64 11.22
N LEU A 89 6.10 5.72 11.37
CA LEU A 89 6.86 6.32 10.29
C LEU A 89 8.35 6.27 10.58
N ARG A 90 9.12 5.84 9.59
CA ARG A 90 10.58 5.95 9.59
C ARG A 90 11.05 6.75 8.39
N LEU A 91 12.27 7.26 8.50
CA LEU A 91 12.98 7.83 7.37
C LEU A 91 13.81 6.75 6.72
N VAL A 92 13.75 6.69 5.40
CA VAL A 92 14.50 5.75 4.58
C VAL A 92 15.11 6.50 3.41
N THR A 93 16.25 6.05 2.95
CA THR A 93 16.83 6.46 1.67
C THR A 93 15.96 5.94 0.51
N ALA A 94 16.07 6.59 -0.65
CA ALA A 94 15.46 6.08 -1.88
C ALA A 94 15.95 4.65 -2.23
N LYS A 95 17.21 4.32 -1.89
CA LYS A 95 17.78 2.98 -2.09
C LYS A 95 17.06 1.94 -1.24
N GLU A 96 16.87 2.20 0.06
CA GLU A 96 16.16 1.28 0.97
C GLU A 96 14.69 1.12 0.60
N ASN A 97 14.01 2.20 0.23
CA ASN A 97 12.63 2.14 -0.22
C ASN A 97 12.49 1.29 -1.50
N ASN A 98 13.44 1.44 -2.44
CA ASN A 98 13.48 0.62 -3.66
C ASN A 98 13.87 -0.84 -3.38
N ALA A 99 14.77 -1.11 -2.43
CA ALA A 99 15.16 -2.47 -2.04
C ALA A 99 13.97 -3.25 -1.45
N ARG A 100 13.18 -2.63 -0.56
CA ARG A 100 11.89 -3.20 -0.09
C ARG A 100 10.91 -3.47 -1.22
N ARG A 101 10.98 -2.70 -2.31
CA ARG A 101 10.21 -3.01 -3.53
C ARG A 101 10.69 -4.28 -4.24
N LEU A 102 11.94 -4.65 -4.08
CA LEU A 102 12.50 -5.86 -4.67
C LEU A 102 12.29 -7.10 -3.79
N GLU A 103 12.21 -6.94 -2.46
CA GLU A 103 12.01 -8.04 -1.51
C GLU A 103 10.64 -8.74 -1.63
N GLY A 104 9.56 -8.01 -1.97
CA GLY A 104 8.23 -8.62 -2.06
C GLY A 104 8.07 -9.55 -3.28
N ASN A 105 7.61 -10.79 -3.07
CA ASN A 105 7.43 -11.79 -4.13
C ASN A 105 6.01 -11.84 -4.75
N THR A 106 5.16 -10.85 -4.48
CA THR A 106 3.81 -10.80 -5.07
C THR A 106 3.52 -9.47 -5.75
N CYS A 107 2.67 -9.50 -6.78
CA CYS A 107 2.29 -8.36 -7.58
C CYS A 107 1.23 -7.50 -6.87
N ARG A 108 0.86 -6.35 -7.48
CA ARG A 108 -0.15 -5.43 -6.92
C ARG A 108 -1.53 -6.06 -6.63
N LEU A 109 -1.82 -7.20 -7.25
CA LEU A 109 -3.06 -7.96 -7.10
C LEU A 109 -2.93 -9.11 -6.08
N GLY A 110 -1.72 -9.38 -5.58
CA GLY A 110 -1.45 -10.46 -4.63
C GLY A 110 -0.90 -11.75 -5.26
N HIS A 111 -0.89 -11.88 -6.58
CA HIS A 111 -0.35 -13.07 -7.26
C HIS A 111 1.19 -13.15 -7.12
N LEU A 112 1.72 -14.37 -7.08
CA LEU A 112 3.17 -14.60 -7.02
C LEU A 112 3.87 -14.14 -8.30
N TYR A 113 5.08 -13.59 -8.13
CA TYR A 113 6.00 -13.33 -9.22
C TYR A 113 6.79 -14.59 -9.57
N SER A 114 7.04 -14.76 -10.86
CA SER A 114 8.05 -15.68 -11.41
C SER A 114 9.22 -14.88 -11.97
N VAL A 115 10.38 -15.52 -12.13
CA VAL A 115 11.62 -14.87 -12.57
C VAL A 115 11.98 -15.36 -13.97
N ARG A 116 12.24 -14.45 -14.90
CA ARG A 116 12.75 -14.75 -16.25
C ARG A 116 14.24 -15.07 -16.20
N ARG A 117 14.77 -15.69 -17.26
CA ARG A 117 16.23 -15.98 -17.39
C ARG A 117 17.12 -14.74 -17.24
N ASN A 118 16.62 -13.55 -17.62
CA ASN A 118 17.33 -12.28 -17.47
C ASN A 118 17.18 -11.64 -16.07
N GLY A 119 16.64 -12.38 -15.08
CA GLY A 119 16.39 -11.89 -13.73
C GLY A 119 15.15 -10.98 -13.60
N ALA A 120 14.47 -10.63 -14.69
CA ALA A 120 13.28 -9.78 -14.62
C ALA A 120 12.11 -10.57 -14.02
N ARG A 121 11.42 -9.97 -13.04
CA ARG A 121 10.21 -10.54 -12.43
C ARG A 121 8.99 -10.24 -13.29
N PHE A 122 8.13 -11.23 -13.45
CA PHE A 122 6.83 -11.09 -14.11
C PHE A 122 5.77 -11.89 -13.36
N CYS A 123 4.51 -11.48 -13.45
CA CYS A 123 3.41 -12.18 -12.79
C CYS A 123 2.66 -13.00 -13.86
N PRO A 124 2.76 -14.34 -13.86
CA PRO A 124 2.15 -15.19 -14.90
C PRO A 124 0.64 -14.97 -15.00
N THR A 125 -0.05 -14.93 -13.85
CA THR A 125 -1.50 -14.69 -13.77
C THR A 125 -1.88 -13.35 -14.41
N CYS A 126 -1.19 -12.26 -14.05
CA CYS A 126 -1.47 -10.95 -14.65
C CYS A 126 -1.14 -10.89 -16.16
N GLN A 127 -0.16 -11.66 -16.62
CA GLN A 127 0.19 -11.75 -18.03
C GLN A 127 -0.92 -12.49 -18.81
N GLU A 128 -1.45 -13.58 -18.27
CA GLU A 128 -2.56 -14.31 -18.90
C GLU A 128 -3.85 -13.49 -18.88
N LEU A 129 -4.19 -12.85 -17.77
CA LEU A 129 -5.32 -11.93 -17.69
C LEU A 129 -5.23 -10.82 -18.75
N ALA A 130 -4.03 -10.23 -18.93
CA ALA A 130 -3.81 -9.23 -19.97
C ALA A 130 -3.96 -9.81 -21.39
N ARG A 131 -3.52 -11.06 -21.62
CA ARG A 131 -3.68 -11.78 -22.90
C ARG A 131 -5.16 -12.02 -23.24
N LEU A 132 -5.97 -12.32 -22.22
CA LEU A 132 -7.42 -12.50 -22.33
C LEU A 132 -8.20 -11.17 -22.41
N GLY A 133 -7.51 -10.01 -22.38
CA GLY A 133 -8.15 -8.69 -22.40
C GLY A 133 -8.82 -8.31 -21.08
N LEU A 134 -8.59 -9.07 -20.01
CA LEU A 134 -9.24 -8.89 -18.72
C LEU A 134 -8.42 -7.98 -17.80
N ARG A 135 -9.08 -6.99 -17.20
CA ARG A 135 -8.45 -6.06 -16.25
C ARG A 135 -9.19 -6.06 -14.93
N TYR A 136 -8.54 -6.56 -13.90
CA TYR A 136 -9.09 -6.62 -12.55
C TYR A 136 -8.30 -5.74 -11.57
N THR A 137 -9.02 -5.21 -10.59
CA THR A 137 -8.49 -4.58 -9.39
C THR A 137 -8.37 -5.62 -8.27
N ARG A 138 -7.56 -5.33 -7.26
CA ARG A 138 -7.42 -6.21 -6.08
C ARG A 138 -8.74 -6.35 -5.31
N ALA A 139 -9.62 -5.35 -5.39
CA ALA A 139 -10.96 -5.39 -4.81
C ALA A 139 -11.88 -6.33 -5.58
N GLN A 140 -11.84 -6.32 -6.92
CA GLN A 140 -12.61 -7.26 -7.76
C GLN A 140 -12.16 -8.72 -7.61
N LEU A 141 -10.89 -8.95 -7.25
CA LEU A 141 -10.37 -10.30 -6.98
C LEU A 141 -10.62 -10.76 -5.55
N ALA A 142 -11.02 -9.87 -4.63
CA ALA A 142 -11.29 -10.22 -3.24
C ALA A 142 -12.69 -10.86 -3.04
N SER A 143 -13.60 -10.68 -4.01
CA SER A 143 -14.89 -11.37 -4.09
C SER A 143 -14.74 -12.66 -4.93
N TRP A 144 -13.97 -13.61 -4.40
CA TRP A 144 -13.63 -14.88 -5.07
C TRP A 144 -14.86 -15.65 -5.58
N ASP A 145 -16.03 -15.42 -4.97
CA ASP A 145 -17.31 -16.04 -5.32
C ASP A 145 -17.96 -15.50 -6.60
N THR A 146 -17.42 -14.43 -7.22
CA THR A 146 -18.04 -13.76 -8.38
C THR A 146 -17.18 -13.75 -9.65
N LEU A 147 -16.08 -14.50 -9.68
CA LEU A 147 -15.28 -14.64 -10.92
C LEU A 147 -16.02 -15.58 -11.90
N PRO A 148 -16.08 -15.25 -13.21
CA PRO A 148 -16.56 -16.18 -14.23
C PRO A 148 -15.82 -17.53 -14.10
N LEU A 149 -16.56 -18.64 -14.18
CA LEU A 149 -16.05 -20.00 -13.95
C LEU A 149 -14.77 -20.33 -14.75
N GLU A 150 -14.59 -19.76 -15.94
CA GLU A 150 -13.37 -19.94 -16.76
C GLU A 150 -12.07 -19.40 -16.12
N LEU A 151 -12.16 -18.53 -15.10
CA LEU A 151 -10.99 -17.98 -14.38
C LEU A 151 -10.69 -18.71 -13.07
N ALA A 152 -11.64 -19.51 -12.55
CA ALA A 152 -11.43 -20.30 -11.35
C ALA A 152 -10.30 -21.34 -11.54
N ASP A 153 -10.19 -21.90 -12.74
CA ASP A 153 -9.16 -22.89 -13.10
C ASP A 153 -7.74 -22.29 -13.16
N LEU A 154 -7.61 -21.02 -13.58
CA LEU A 154 -6.35 -20.28 -13.57
C LEU A 154 -5.94 -19.84 -12.16
N ALA A 155 -6.92 -19.67 -11.27
CA ALA A 155 -6.69 -19.35 -9.86
C ALA A 155 -6.26 -20.60 -9.06
N ALA A 156 -6.85 -21.77 -9.35
CA ALA A 156 -6.53 -23.05 -8.73
C ALA A 156 -5.09 -23.54 -9.01
N SER A 157 -4.46 -23.03 -10.07
CA SER A 157 -3.08 -23.36 -10.47
C SER A 157 -2.02 -22.42 -9.87
N SER A 158 -2.42 -21.42 -9.09
CA SER A 158 -1.48 -20.68 -8.23
C SER A 158 -1.29 -21.44 -6.91
N PRO A 159 -0.04 -21.72 -6.46
CA PRO A 159 0.17 -22.42 -5.20
C PRO A 159 -0.41 -21.54 -4.09
N SER A 160 -1.50 -22.04 -3.52
CA SER A 160 -2.27 -21.35 -2.51
C SER A 160 -1.39 -21.12 -1.29
N GLY A 161 -0.92 -19.89 -1.12
CA GLY A 161 -0.55 -19.36 0.20
C GLY A 161 -1.82 -19.07 1.01
N HIS A 162 -2.72 -20.05 1.10
CA HIS A 162 -3.74 -20.03 2.13
C HIS A 162 -3.00 -20.33 3.42
N LEU A 163 -2.80 -19.30 4.24
CA LEU A 163 -2.51 -19.51 5.65
C LEU A 163 -3.72 -20.25 6.20
N THR A 164 -3.61 -21.58 6.28
CA THR A 164 -4.48 -22.36 7.13
C THR A 164 -4.31 -21.81 8.53
N SER A 165 -5.41 -21.28 9.06
CA SER A 165 -5.63 -21.08 10.47
C SER A 165 -5.21 -22.35 11.21
N VAL A 166 -4.15 -22.27 12.00
CA VAL A 166 -3.82 -23.30 12.98
C VAL A 166 -4.91 -23.20 14.05
N SER A 167 -5.79 -24.18 14.06
CA SER A 167 -6.64 -24.53 15.19
C SER A 167 -6.29 -25.98 15.52
N GLY A 168 -5.72 -26.17 16.70
CA GLY A 168 -5.18 -27.43 17.20
C GLY A 168 -4.23 -27.16 18.34
#